data_AF-B6W7E0-F1
#
_entry.id   AF-B6W7E0-F1
#
_cell.length_a   1.000
_cell.length_b   1.000
_cell.length_c   1.000
_cell.angle_alpha   90.00
_cell.angle_beta   90.00
_cell.angle_gamma   90.00
#
_symmetry.space_group_name_H-M   'P 1'
#
loop_
_entity.id
_entity.type
_entity.pdbx_description
1 polymer ?
#
loop_
_entity_poly.entity_id
_entity_poly.type
_entity_poly.pdbx_seq_one_letter_code
_entity_poly.pdbx_strand_id
1 'polypeptide(L)'
;MVCGVLVMTLAATFSNAFVIFPLYGKAMGVDMSAFVAMAHKTNALVNSYFTMMLFAIVPFNLIKGFIEILVTKLLYKHVSSILHDRR
;
A
#
# COMPACT_ATOMS: atom_id res chain seq x y z
N MET A 1 4.10 -10.32 12.23
CA MET A 1 3.64 -8.97 11.83
C MET A 1 4.54 -8.36 10.75
N VAL A 2 5.84 -8.19 10.97
CA VAL A 2 6.75 -7.57 9.97
C VAL A 2 6.80 -8.33 8.65
N CYS A 3 7.02 -9.65 8.67
CA CYS A 3 7.00 -10.46 7.44
C CYS A 3 5.67 -10.34 6.68
N GLY A 4 4.56 -10.19 7.40
CA GLY A 4 3.23 -9.96 6.80
C GLY A 4 3.18 -8.63 6.04
N VAL A 5 3.71 -7.54 6.61
CA VAL A 5 3.79 -6.25 5.93
C VAL A 5 4.68 -6.32 4.68
N LEU A 6 5.80 -7.04 4.74
CA LEU A 6 6.68 -7.23 3.58
C LEU A 6 5.99 -8.00 2.45
N VAL A 7 5.35 -9.12 2.77
CA VAL A 7 4.59 -9.93 1.79
C VAL A 7 3.41 -9.13 1.22
N MET A 8 2.66 -8.43 2.07
CA MET A 8 1.56 -7.56 1.64
C MET A 8 2.07 -6.47 0.71
N THR A 9 3.20 -5.83 1.04
CA THR A 9 3.78 -4.76 0.22
C THR A 9 4.16 -5.29 -1.16
N LEU A 10 4.79 -6.46 -1.23
CA LEU A 10 5.11 -7.11 -2.51
C LEU A 10 3.85 -7.42 -3.32
N ALA A 11 2.85 -8.05 -2.68
CA ALA A 11 1.59 -8.40 -3.33
C ALA A 11 0.82 -7.15 -3.81
N ALA A 12 0.77 -6.09 -2.99
CA ALA A 12 0.13 -4.83 -3.32
C ALA A 12 0.84 -4.13 -4.49
N THR A 13 2.18 -4.14 -4.52
CA THR A 13 2.95 -3.58 -5.62
C THR A 13 2.69 -4.33 -6.92
N PHE A 14 2.70 -5.66 -6.91
CA PHE A 14 2.39 -6.47 -8.11
C PHE A 14 0.95 -6.29 -8.57
N SER A 15 -0.01 -6.31 -7.64
CA SER A 15 -1.43 -6.07 -7.94
C SER A 15 -1.62 -4.69 -8.56
N ASN A 16 -0.99 -3.66 -8.01
CA ASN A 16 -1.07 -2.30 -8.55
C ASN A 16 -0.44 -2.20 -9.94
N ALA A 17 0.72 -2.81 -10.15
CA ALA A 17 1.46 -2.75 -11.41
C ALA A 17 0.72 -3.44 -12.58
N PHE A 18 0.04 -4.55 -12.32
CA PHE A 18 -0.52 -5.39 -13.38
C PHE A 18 -2.04 -5.39 -13.48
N VAL A 19 -2.75 -5.10 -12.39
CA VAL A 19 -4.21 -5.22 -12.33
C VAL A 19 -4.85 -3.88 -12.07
N ILE A 20 -4.56 -3.25 -10.93
CA ILE A 20 -5.35 -2.11 -10.45
C ILE A 20 -5.15 -0.89 -11.36
N PHE A 21 -3.94 -0.36 -11.51
CA PHE A 21 -3.76 0.86 -12.31
C PHE A 21 -4.15 0.68 -13.78
N PRO A 22 -3.80 -0.43 -14.47
CA PRO A 22 -4.27 -0.66 -15.84
C PRO A 22 -5.80 -0.71 -15.94
N LEU A 23 -6.48 -1.38 -15.01
CA LEU A 23 -7.93 -1.46 -14.97
C LEU A 23 -8.55 -0.08 -14.71
N TYR A 24 -8.00 0.69 -13.77
CA TYR A 24 -8.46 2.04 -13.46
C TYR A 24 -8.31 2.98 -14.65
N GLY A 25 -7.17 2.97 -15.37
CA GLY A 25 -7.03 3.80 -16.56
C GLY A 25 -8.01 3.41 -17.66
N LYS A 26 -8.27 2.11 -17.86
CA LYS A 26 -9.30 1.65 -18.80
C LYS A 26 -10.70 2.10 -18.38
N ALA A 27 -11.04 1.98 -17.11
CA ALA A 27 -12.35 2.35 -16.58
C ALA A 27 -12.60 3.86 -16.61
N MET A 28 -11.54 4.66 -16.36
CA MET A 28 -11.61 6.12 -16.33
C MET A 28 -11.31 6.77 -17.70
N GLY A 29 -10.89 6.00 -18.70
CA GLY A 29 -10.49 6.52 -20.01
C GLY A 29 -9.24 7.40 -19.96
N VAL A 30 -8.34 7.17 -19.00
CA VAL A 30 -7.10 7.94 -18.81
C VAL A 30 -5.87 7.10 -19.08
N ASP A 31 -4.86 7.73 -19.69
CA ASP A 31 -3.58 7.08 -19.95
C ASP A 31 -2.79 6.84 -18.67
N MET A 32 -1.96 5.78 -18.68
CA MET A 32 -1.09 5.44 -17.54
C MET A 32 -0.12 6.58 -17.17
N SER A 33 0.26 7.41 -18.16
CA SER A 33 1.12 8.59 -17.96
C SER A 33 0.47 9.64 -17.05
N ALA A 34 -0.87 9.72 -17.01
CA ALA A 34 -1.59 10.64 -16.14
C ALA A 34 -1.37 10.31 -14.65
N PHE A 35 -1.34 9.02 -14.30
CA PHE A 35 -1.04 8.59 -12.93
C PHE A 35 0.39 8.93 -12.53
N VAL A 36 1.36 8.73 -13.44
CA VAL A 36 2.75 9.11 -13.22
C VAL A 36 2.87 10.61 -13.03
N ALA A 37 2.24 11.43 -13.88
CA ALA A 37 2.26 12.88 -13.77
C ALA A 37 1.64 13.37 -12.45
N MET A 38 0.57 12.71 -11.99
CA MET A 38 -0.06 13.01 -10.71
C MET A 38 0.87 12.69 -9.53
N ALA A 39 1.51 11.52 -9.54
CA ALA A 39 2.45 11.12 -8.50
C ALA A 39 3.74 11.97 -8.52
N HIS A 40 4.24 12.32 -9.70
CA HIS A 40 5.44 13.15 -9.88
C HIS A 40 5.30 14.53 -9.24
N LYS A 41 4.09 15.12 -9.25
CA LYS A 41 3.81 16.40 -8.58
C LYS A 41 4.06 16.36 -7.07
N THR A 42 3.89 15.19 -6.44
CA THR A 42 4.14 15.00 -5.01
C THR A 42 5.54 14.46 -4.73
N ASN A 43 6.07 13.61 -5.62
CA ASN A 43 7.39 13.03 -5.49
C ASN A 43 8.13 13.07 -6.83
N ALA A 44 9.09 13.98 -6.97
CA ALA A 44 9.89 14.16 -8.17
C ALA A 44 10.74 12.93 -8.57
N LEU A 45 10.87 11.93 -7.70
CA LEU A 45 11.52 10.65 -8.05
C LEU A 45 10.66 9.79 -9.00
N VAL A 46 9.35 10.07 -9.10
CA VAL A 46 8.39 9.29 -9.90
C VAL A 46 8.35 9.78 -11.35
N ASN A 47 9.27 9.31 -12.18
CA ASN A 47 9.43 9.76 -13.58
C ASN A 47 8.79 8.81 -14.61
N SER A 48 8.44 7.60 -14.20
CA SER A 48 7.86 6.55 -15.01
C SER A 48 6.93 5.66 -14.18
N TYR A 49 6.13 4.86 -14.86
CA TYR A 49 5.22 3.92 -14.21
C TYR A 49 5.95 2.94 -13.27
N PHE A 50 7.14 2.47 -13.66
CA PHE A 50 7.97 1.62 -12.82
C PHE A 50 8.45 2.36 -11.56
N THR A 51 8.97 3.58 -11.71
CA THR A 51 9.40 4.39 -10.56
C THR A 51 8.23 4.79 -9.66
N MET A 52 7.00 4.87 -10.17
CA MET A 52 5.79 5.07 -9.36
C MET A 52 5.56 3.88 -8.43
N MET A 53 5.74 2.64 -8.92
CA MET A 53 5.65 1.46 -8.07
C MET A 53 6.69 1.50 -6.94
N LEU A 54 7.94 1.84 -7.26
CA LEU A 54 9.03 1.83 -6.29
C LEU A 54 9.02 3.00 -5.32
N PHE A 55 8.75 4.22 -5.78
CA PHE A 55 8.89 5.44 -4.98
C PHE A 55 7.57 6.03 -4.47
N ALA A 56 6.42 5.49 -4.90
CA ALA A 56 5.13 5.82 -4.30
C ALA A 56 4.51 4.60 -3.63
N ILE A 57 4.29 3.50 -4.37
CA ILE A 57 3.50 2.36 -3.87
C ILE A 57 4.22 1.60 -2.75
N VAL A 58 5.47 1.21 -2.94
CA VAL A 58 6.25 0.51 -1.91
C VAL A 58 6.38 1.32 -0.61
N PRO A 59 6.88 2.58 -0.60
CA PRO A 59 7.04 3.33 0.64
C PRO A 59 5.70 3.62 1.31
N PHE A 60 4.64 3.92 0.54
CA PHE A 60 3.29 4.09 1.10
C PHE A 60 2.83 2.84 1.86
N ASN A 61 2.95 1.65 1.25
CA ASN A 61 2.51 0.41 1.88
C ASN A 61 3.37 0.02 3.10
N LEU A 62 4.67 0.32 3.09
CA LEU A 62 5.54 0.10 4.25
C LEU A 62 5.19 1.01 5.42
N ILE A 63 4.98 2.30 5.17
CA ILE A 63 4.59 3.28 6.21
C ILE A 63 3.22 2.92 6.76
N LYS A 64 2.24 2.68 5.88
CA LYS A 64 0.90 2.24 6.26
C LYS A 64 0.97 0.97 7.11
N GLY A 65 1.70 -0.05 6.65
CA GLY A 65 1.85 -1.32 7.35
C GLY A 65 2.54 -1.17 8.71
N PHE A 66 3.51 -0.26 8.83
CA PHE A 66 4.12 0.07 10.12
C PHE A 66 3.11 0.66 11.10
N ILE A 67 2.27 1.61 10.64
CA ILE A 67 1.19 2.20 11.45
C ILE A 67 0.20 1.11 11.87
N GLU A 68 -0.19 0.22 10.96
CA GLU A 68 -1.08 -0.92 11.28
C GLU A 68 -0.47 -1.84 12.34
N ILE A 69 0.83 -2.11 12.27
CA ILE A 69 1.55 -2.88 13.32
C ILE A 69 1.46 -2.16 14.66
N LEU A 70 1.73 -0.86 14.70
CA LEU A 70 1.70 -0.07 15.94
C LEU A 70 0.30 -0.09 16.57
N VAL A 71 -0.72 0.25 15.78
CA VAL A 71 -2.12 0.28 16.23
C VAL A 71 -2.55 -1.09 16.71
N THR A 72 -2.27 -2.14 15.94
CA THR A 72 -2.63 -3.51 16.33
C THR A 72 -1.94 -3.90 17.62
N LYS A 73 -0.65 -3.60 17.81
CA LYS A 73 0.06 -3.91 19.06
C LYS A 73 -0.54 -3.20 20.27
N LEU A 74 -0.93 -1.93 20.14
CA LEU A 74 -1.55 -1.16 21.23
C LEU A 74 -2.91 -1.73 21.61
N LEU A 75 -3.70 -2.14 20.62
CA LEU A 75 -5.07 -2.63 20.84
C LEU A 75 -5.14 -4.13 21.15
N TYR A 76 -4.12 -4.91 20.78
CA TYR A 76 -4.17 -6.38 20.82
C TYR A 76 -4.56 -6.93 22.19
N LYS A 77 -3.96 -6.41 23.27
CA LYS A 77 -4.29 -6.90 24.63
C LYS A 77 -5.70 -6.52 25.07
N HIS A 78 -6.16 -5.32 24.72
CA HIS A 78 -7.51 -4.88 25.05
C HIS A 78 -8.55 -5.74 24.33
N VAL A 79 -8.37 -5.95 23.02
CA VAL A 79 -9.26 -6.80 22.22
C VAL A 79 -9.15 -8.27 22.63
N SER A 80 -7.95 -8.77 22.91
CA SER A 80 -7.74 -10.15 23.37
C SER A 80 -8.42 -10.42 24.71
N SER A 81 -8.53 -9.43 25.60
CA SER A 81 -9.26 -9.60 26.86
C SER A 81 -10.74 -9.85 26.62
N ILE A 82 -11.33 -9.27 25.58
CA ILE A 82 -12.73 -9.49 25.21
C ILE A 82 -12.90 -10.86 24.54
N LEU A 83 -11.95 -11.23 23.67
CA LEU A 83 -12.01 -12.48 22.89
C LEU A 83 -11.67 -13.74 23.70
N HIS A 84 -10.83 -13.60 24.73
CA HIS A 84 -10.38 -14.69 25.58
C HIS A 84 -10.82 -14.51 27.04
N ASP A 85 -11.88 -13.73 27.29
CA ASP A 85 -12.47 -13.61 28.62
C ASP A 85 -12.95 -14.99 29.08
N ARG A 86 -12.11 -15.70 29.84
CA ARG A 86 -12.51 -16.85 30.63
C ARG A 86 -13.23 -16.32 31.85
N ARG A 87 -14.54 -16.25 31.77
CA ARG A 87 -15.29 -16.87 32.87
C ARG A 87 -14.98 -18.36 32.91
#